data_AF-A0A371K7G2-F1
#
_entry.id   AF-A0A371K7G2-F1
#
_cell.length_a   1.000
_cell.length_b   1.000
_cell.length_c   1.000
_cell.angle_alpha   90.00
_cell.angle_beta   90.00
_cell.angle_gamma   90.00
#
_symmetry.space_group_name_H-M   'P 1'
#
loop_
_entity.id
_entity.type
_entity.pdbx_description
1 polymer ?
#
loop_
_entity_poly.entity_id
_entity_poly.type
_entity_poly.pdbx_seq_one_letter_code
_entity_poly.pdbx_strand_id
1 'polypeptide(L)'
;DMAKQYLTEESFSDNEIIQVYRQAYQRFKTKKGARSSIEALLKRVANGQVLSSINPLVDIYNAASLRFGLPVGAEDSDCFVGDLRLTITEGGDEFYLIGDSKNNPTLPNELCYKDDAGAVCRCLNWRDGERTMITDRTKNAFLIIEALDTKTQA
;
A
#
# COMPACT_ATOMS: atom_id res chain seq x y z
N ASP A 1 3.89 16.78 -11.25
CA ASP A 1 5.30 17.22 -11.43
C ASP A 1 6.27 16.73 -10.37
N MET A 2 5.96 16.77 -9.06
CA MET A 2 6.88 16.33 -7.99
C MET A 2 7.45 14.91 -8.17
N ALA A 3 6.65 13.96 -8.67
CA ALA A 3 7.09 12.58 -8.88
C ALA A 3 8.12 12.40 -10.01
N LYS A 4 8.24 13.36 -10.95
CA LYS A 4 9.13 13.23 -12.11
C LYS A 4 10.60 13.18 -11.70
N GLN A 5 10.96 13.72 -10.53
CA GLN A 5 12.32 13.63 -9.98
C GLN A 5 12.75 12.17 -9.72
N TYR A 6 11.80 11.26 -9.59
CA TYR A 6 12.03 9.84 -9.38
C TYR A 6 12.00 9.02 -10.67
N LEU A 7 11.70 9.63 -11.82
CA LEU A 7 11.54 8.93 -13.09
C LEU A 7 12.70 9.31 -14.02
N THR A 8 13.92 9.08 -13.55
CA THR A 8 15.16 9.53 -14.23
C THR A 8 15.81 8.45 -15.07
N GLU A 9 15.47 7.19 -14.80
CA GLU A 9 16.02 6.01 -15.44
C GLU A 9 15.35 5.76 -16.79
N GLU A 10 16.11 5.21 -17.75
CA GLU A 10 15.59 4.86 -19.08
C GLU A 10 14.51 3.78 -18.99
N SER A 11 14.74 2.76 -18.17
CA SER A 11 13.74 1.75 -17.85
C SER A 11 13.11 2.01 -16.49
N PHE A 12 11.78 2.05 -16.45
CA PHE A 12 11.04 2.12 -15.18
C PHE A 12 11.43 0.99 -14.22
N SER A 13 11.84 -0.18 -14.73
CA SER A 13 12.28 -1.28 -13.86
C SER A 13 13.48 -0.96 -13.00
N ASP A 14 14.30 0.01 -13.39
CA ASP A 14 15.61 0.26 -12.80
C ASP A 14 15.56 1.38 -11.75
N ASN A 15 14.40 2.01 -11.59
CA ASN A 15 14.14 3.04 -10.60
C ASN A 15 14.50 2.57 -9.18
N GLU A 16 15.34 3.36 -8.50
CA GLU A 16 15.90 2.96 -7.20
C GLU A 16 14.82 2.78 -6.11
N ILE A 17 13.81 3.66 -6.08
CA ILE A 17 12.70 3.58 -5.12
C ILE A 17 11.95 2.27 -5.28
N ILE A 18 11.57 1.90 -6.51
CA ILE A 18 10.81 0.65 -6.71
C ILE A 18 11.68 -0.57 -6.39
N GLN A 19 13.00 -0.49 -6.61
CA GLN A 19 13.92 -1.57 -6.31
C GLN A 19 14.00 -1.87 -4.81
N VAL A 20 13.97 -0.84 -3.95
CA VAL A 20 13.91 -1.01 -2.49
C VAL A 20 12.72 -1.90 -2.10
N TYR A 21 11.53 -1.60 -2.58
CA TYR A 21 10.33 -2.39 -2.25
C TYR A 21 10.32 -3.75 -2.96
N ARG A 22 10.79 -3.86 -4.19
CA ARG A 22 10.90 -5.17 -4.87
C ARG A 22 11.82 -6.12 -4.13
N GLN A 23 12.95 -5.63 -3.61
CA GLN A 23 13.85 -6.42 -2.77
C GLN A 23 13.19 -6.84 -1.46
N ALA A 24 12.43 -5.94 -0.82
CA ALA A 24 11.67 -6.27 0.38
C ALA A 24 10.63 -7.38 0.10
N TYR A 25 9.88 -7.26 -0.99
CA TYR A 25 8.85 -8.23 -1.40
C TYR A 25 9.41 -9.63 -1.73
N GLN A 26 10.72 -9.78 -1.92
CA GLN A 26 11.38 -11.08 -2.08
C GLN A 26 11.62 -11.81 -0.74
N ARG A 27 11.49 -11.11 0.40
CA ARG A 27 11.82 -11.65 1.73
C ARG A 27 10.64 -12.30 2.46
N PHE A 28 9.44 -12.25 1.89
CA PHE A 28 8.23 -12.83 2.48
C PHE A 28 7.32 -13.38 1.39
N LYS A 29 6.36 -14.23 1.78
CA LYS A 29 5.37 -14.74 0.83
C LYS A 29 4.47 -13.60 0.39
N THR A 30 4.23 -13.49 -0.92
CA THR A 30 3.28 -12.56 -1.50
C THR A 30 2.32 -13.26 -2.44
N LYS A 31 1.21 -12.60 -2.76
CA LYS A 31 0.43 -12.93 -3.96
C LYS A 31 1.29 -12.70 -5.21
N LYS A 32 1.14 -13.57 -6.20
CA LYS A 32 1.83 -13.42 -7.50
C LYS A 32 1.47 -12.06 -8.11
N GLY A 33 2.49 -11.26 -8.44
CA GLY A 33 2.34 -9.95 -9.07
C GLY A 33 2.03 -8.80 -8.11
N ALA A 34 2.02 -9.03 -6.79
CA ALA A 34 1.93 -7.94 -5.82
C ALA A 34 3.12 -6.97 -5.97
N ARG A 35 2.83 -5.67 -5.82
CA ARG A 35 3.77 -4.56 -5.91
C ARG A 35 3.38 -3.50 -4.88
N SER A 36 4.35 -2.75 -4.38
CA SER A 36 4.05 -1.65 -3.45
C SER A 36 3.15 -0.60 -4.08
N SER A 37 2.37 0.08 -3.25
CA SER A 37 1.51 1.18 -3.66
C SER A 37 2.29 2.29 -4.38
N ILE A 38 3.51 2.60 -3.92
CA ILE A 38 4.38 3.60 -4.58
C ILE A 38 4.83 3.16 -5.99
N GLU A 39 5.15 1.87 -6.22
CA GLU A 39 5.46 1.39 -7.56
C GLU A 39 4.23 1.54 -8.49
N ALA A 40 3.03 1.24 -7.99
CA ALA A 40 1.81 1.43 -8.75
C ALA A 40 1.55 2.90 -9.10
N LEU A 41 1.73 3.82 -8.15
CA LEU A 41 1.55 5.26 -8.36
C LEU A 41 2.58 5.84 -9.35
N LEU A 42 3.87 5.55 -9.14
CA LEU A 42 4.94 6.01 -10.04
C LEU A 42 4.75 5.48 -11.46
N LYS A 43 4.30 4.23 -11.61
CA LYS A 43 4.02 3.64 -12.92
C LYS A 43 2.90 4.39 -13.66
N ARG A 44 1.84 4.82 -12.96
CA ARG A 44 0.77 5.63 -13.56
C ARG A 44 1.33 6.98 -14.06
N VAL A 45 2.15 7.64 -13.25
CA VAL A 45 2.79 8.91 -13.61
C VAL A 45 3.73 8.72 -14.82
N ALA A 46 4.56 7.67 -14.83
CA ALA A 46 5.46 7.37 -15.94
C ALA A 46 4.72 7.13 -17.26
N ASN A 47 3.52 6.55 -17.19
CA ASN A 47 2.64 6.35 -18.35
C ASN A 47 1.83 7.61 -18.74
N GLY A 48 2.10 8.77 -18.14
CA GLY A 48 1.40 10.02 -18.43
C GLY A 48 -0.06 10.06 -17.95
N GLN A 49 -0.44 9.17 -17.02
CA GLN A 49 -1.82 9.11 -16.53
C GLN A 49 -2.08 10.22 -15.50
N VAL A 50 -3.24 10.85 -15.61
CA VAL A 50 -3.77 11.74 -14.56
C VAL A 50 -4.34 10.87 -13.44
N LEU A 51 -3.89 11.08 -12.20
CA LEU A 51 -4.49 10.42 -11.05
C LEU A 51 -5.85 11.06 -10.77
N SER A 52 -6.91 10.27 -10.86
CA SER A 52 -8.24 10.69 -10.47
C SER A 52 -8.30 10.94 -8.97
N SER A 53 -8.96 12.03 -8.58
CA SER A 53 -9.32 12.28 -7.18
C SER A 53 -10.21 11.15 -6.66
N ILE A 54 -9.91 10.65 -5.45
CA ILE A 54 -10.69 9.60 -4.79
C ILE A 54 -11.49 10.20 -3.64
N ASN A 55 -10.80 10.76 -2.65
CA ASN A 55 -11.34 11.59 -1.58
C ASN A 55 -10.19 12.46 -1.02
N PRO A 56 -10.48 13.53 -0.27
CA PRO A 56 -9.44 14.48 0.14
C PRO A 56 -8.26 13.85 0.88
N LEU A 57 -8.49 12.93 1.81
CA LEU A 57 -7.41 12.31 2.58
C LEU A 57 -6.59 11.34 1.71
N VAL A 58 -7.25 10.56 0.85
CA VAL A 58 -6.60 9.69 -0.13
C VAL A 58 -5.73 10.46 -1.10
N ASP A 59 -6.22 11.60 -1.58
CA ASP A 59 -5.49 12.46 -2.49
C ASP A 59 -4.27 13.08 -1.82
N ILE A 60 -4.40 13.50 -0.56
CA ILE A 60 -3.28 14.03 0.24
C ILE A 60 -2.18 12.98 0.41
N TYR A 61 -2.52 11.76 0.83
CA TYR A 61 -1.49 10.76 1.07
C TYR A 61 -0.88 10.21 -0.23
N ASN A 62 -1.65 10.15 -1.32
CA ASN A 62 -1.11 9.80 -2.64
C ASN A 62 -0.16 10.89 -3.15
N ALA A 63 -0.49 12.17 -2.93
CA ALA A 63 0.40 13.28 -3.23
C ALA A 63 1.67 13.23 -2.38
N ALA A 64 1.57 12.90 -1.08
CA ALA A 64 2.72 12.69 -0.21
C ALA A 64 3.59 11.52 -0.70
N SER A 65 2.97 10.39 -1.05
CA SER A 65 3.65 9.22 -1.61
C SER A 65 4.50 9.59 -2.82
N LEU A 66 3.89 10.31 -3.77
CA LEU A 66 4.55 10.79 -4.98
C LEU A 66 5.58 11.89 -4.74
N ARG A 67 5.42 12.70 -3.69
CA ARG A 67 6.35 13.78 -3.33
C ARG A 67 7.62 13.23 -2.69
N PHE A 68 7.50 12.19 -1.86
CA PHE A 68 8.59 11.67 -1.06
C PHE A 68 9.14 10.32 -1.55
N GLY A 69 8.48 9.66 -2.52
CA GLY A 69 8.95 8.40 -3.06
C GLY A 69 8.73 7.22 -2.12
N LEU A 70 7.68 7.27 -1.30
CA LEU A 70 7.39 6.28 -0.25
C LEU A 70 5.93 5.82 -0.37
N PRO A 71 5.59 4.60 0.03
CA PRO A 71 4.22 4.18 0.19
C PRO A 71 3.62 4.88 1.41
N VAL A 72 2.46 5.51 1.20
CA VAL A 72 1.60 5.98 2.29
C VAL A 72 0.22 5.35 2.09
N GLY A 73 -0.31 4.76 3.16
CA GLY A 73 -1.68 4.26 3.24
C GLY A 73 -2.41 4.88 4.42
N ALA A 74 -3.73 4.74 4.44
CA ALA A 74 -4.55 5.16 5.55
C ALA A 74 -5.76 4.24 5.70
N GLU A 75 -6.15 4.00 6.95
CA GLU A 75 -7.26 3.14 7.31
C GLU A 75 -8.20 3.89 8.27
N ASP A 76 -9.50 3.63 8.18
CA ASP A 76 -10.48 4.08 9.16
C ASP A 76 -10.33 3.24 10.43
N SER A 77 -9.72 3.86 11.45
CA SER A 77 -9.43 3.16 12.71
C SER A 77 -10.68 2.83 13.52
N ASP A 78 -11.80 3.51 13.27
CA ASP A 78 -13.08 3.16 13.89
C ASP A 78 -13.64 1.82 13.37
N CYS A 79 -13.11 1.31 12.25
CA CYS A 79 -13.48 0.02 11.65
C CYS A 79 -12.60 -1.15 12.11
N PHE A 80 -11.57 -0.90 12.94
CA PHE A 80 -10.70 -1.96 13.46
C PHE A 80 -11.39 -2.81 14.52
N VAL A 81 -11.07 -4.11 14.53
CA VAL A 81 -11.49 -5.04 15.57
C VAL A 81 -10.25 -5.47 16.35
N GLY A 82 -10.06 -4.90 17.54
CA GLY A 82 -8.86 -5.10 18.33
C GLY A 82 -7.66 -4.32 17.78
N ASP A 83 -6.47 -4.91 17.87
CA ASP A 83 -5.22 -4.26 17.46
C ASP A 83 -4.89 -4.54 15.98
N LEU A 84 -4.43 -3.51 15.27
CA LEU A 84 -3.80 -3.67 13.97
C LEU A 84 -2.38 -4.25 14.15
N ARG A 85 -2.07 -5.33 13.42
CA ARG A 85 -0.79 -6.05 13.53
C ARG A 85 -0.19 -6.26 12.15
N LEU A 86 1.08 -5.86 11.98
CA LEU A 86 1.90 -6.32 10.86
C LEU A 86 2.50 -7.67 11.22
N THR A 87 2.09 -8.74 10.53
CA THR A 87 2.50 -10.11 10.89
C THR A 87 2.55 -11.05 9.69
N ILE A 88 3.22 -12.18 9.89
CA ILE A 88 3.15 -13.33 8.99
C ILE A 88 1.93 -14.16 9.38
N THR A 89 0.93 -14.20 8.50
CA THR A 89 -0.33 -14.91 8.78
C THR A 89 -0.27 -16.40 8.48
N GLU A 90 -1.07 -17.20 9.18
CA GLU A 90 -1.35 -18.60 8.85
C GLU A 90 -2.15 -18.76 7.55
N GLY A 91 -2.75 -17.67 7.05
CA GLY A 91 -3.59 -17.64 5.86
C GLY A 91 -5.08 -17.82 6.18
N GLY A 92 -5.94 -17.50 5.21
CA GLY A 92 -7.39 -17.61 5.38
C GLY A 92 -8.06 -16.40 6.02
N ASP A 93 -7.32 -15.34 6.35
CA ASP A 93 -7.92 -14.10 6.83
C ASP A 93 -8.78 -13.49 5.73
N GLU A 94 -10.02 -13.16 6.07
CA GLU A 94 -10.95 -12.55 5.12
C GLU A 94 -10.41 -11.23 4.57
N PHE A 95 -10.58 -11.03 3.27
CA PHE A 95 -10.13 -9.81 2.60
C PHE A 95 -10.94 -9.57 1.33
N TYR A 96 -11.60 -8.43 1.27
CA TYR A 96 -12.25 -7.92 0.07
C TYR A 96 -11.45 -6.73 -0.43
N LEU A 97 -11.04 -6.78 -1.69
CA LEU A 97 -10.42 -5.62 -2.30
C LEU A 97 -11.48 -4.54 -2.52
N ILE A 98 -11.13 -3.27 -2.31
CA ILE A 98 -12.02 -2.13 -2.59
C ILE A 98 -12.63 -2.27 -4.00
N GLY A 99 -13.96 -2.32 -4.06
CA GLY A 99 -14.73 -2.45 -5.31
C GLY A 99 -14.83 -3.88 -5.87
N ASP A 100 -14.39 -4.90 -5.16
CA ASP A 100 -14.53 -6.31 -5.52
C ASP A 100 -15.48 -7.02 -4.56
N SER A 101 -16.49 -7.73 -5.09
CA SER A 101 -17.43 -8.52 -4.30
C SER A 101 -16.90 -9.91 -3.92
N LYS A 102 -15.73 -10.30 -4.45
CA LYS A 102 -15.14 -11.62 -4.24
C LYS A 102 -14.12 -11.58 -3.10
N ASN A 103 -14.35 -12.42 -2.09
CA ASN A 103 -13.36 -12.66 -1.04
C ASN A 103 -12.06 -13.20 -1.64
N ASN A 104 -10.94 -12.63 -1.21
CA ASN A 104 -9.60 -12.99 -1.64
C ASN A 104 -8.72 -13.13 -0.39
N PRO A 105 -8.87 -14.21 0.38
CA PRO A 105 -8.21 -14.32 1.67
C PRO A 105 -6.68 -14.31 1.56
N THR A 106 -6.02 -14.06 2.69
CA THR A 106 -4.55 -14.13 2.80
C THR A 106 -4.04 -15.53 2.48
N LEU A 107 -2.85 -15.60 1.90
CA LEU A 107 -2.14 -16.86 1.69
C LEU A 107 -1.40 -17.26 2.99
N PRO A 108 -1.21 -18.57 3.23
CA PRO A 108 -0.33 -19.01 4.31
C PRO A 108 1.09 -18.43 4.17
N ASN A 109 1.63 -17.95 5.29
CA ASN A 109 2.92 -17.27 5.42
C ASN A 109 3.01 -15.89 4.74
N GLU A 110 1.90 -15.31 4.29
CA GLU A 110 1.86 -13.95 3.72
C GLU A 110 2.12 -12.88 4.78
N LEU A 111 2.93 -11.88 4.47
CA LEU A 111 3.07 -10.68 5.30
C LEU A 111 1.87 -9.75 5.03
N CYS A 112 1.08 -9.45 6.06
CA CYS A 112 -0.06 -8.55 5.96
C CYS A 112 -0.23 -7.70 7.22
N TYR A 113 -0.96 -6.61 7.06
CA TYR A 113 -1.65 -5.99 8.17
C TYR A 113 -2.97 -6.74 8.38
N LYS A 114 -3.24 -7.16 9.61
CA LYS A 114 -4.52 -7.74 10.01
C LYS A 114 -4.91 -7.30 11.42
N ASP A 115 -6.19 -7.38 11.69
CA ASP A 115 -6.74 -7.25 13.05
C ASP A 115 -7.43 -8.57 13.45
N ASP A 116 -8.28 -8.55 14.47
CA ASP A 116 -8.98 -9.76 14.94
C ASP A 116 -10.09 -10.23 13.99
N ALA A 117 -10.55 -9.39 13.06
CA ALA A 117 -11.61 -9.73 12.12
C ALA A 117 -11.08 -10.27 10.78
N GLY A 118 -9.94 -9.78 10.31
CA GLY A 118 -9.38 -10.21 9.03
C GLY A 118 -8.23 -9.35 8.56
N ALA A 119 -7.83 -9.52 7.30
CA ALA A 119 -6.77 -8.70 6.73
C ALA A 119 -7.28 -7.28 6.43
N VAL A 120 -6.41 -6.32 6.72
CA VAL A 120 -6.61 -4.88 6.51
C VAL A 120 -5.90 -4.48 5.23
N CYS A 121 -4.61 -4.80 5.12
CA CYS A 121 -3.83 -4.59 3.90
C CYS A 121 -2.95 -5.82 3.64
N ARG A 122 -2.97 -6.30 2.39
CA ARG A 122 -2.25 -7.51 1.99
C ARG A 122 -0.86 -7.21 1.45
N CYS A 123 0.06 -8.17 1.56
CA CYS A 123 1.41 -8.09 1.01
C CYS A 123 2.12 -6.77 1.37
N LEU A 124 2.31 -6.50 2.67
CA LEU A 124 2.85 -5.26 3.24
C LEU A 124 2.04 -4.01 2.90
N ASN A 125 2.27 -3.39 1.73
CA ASN A 125 1.63 -2.15 1.29
C ASN A 125 1.15 -2.25 -0.17
N TRP A 126 0.59 -3.42 -0.54
CA TRP A 126 0.13 -3.64 -1.90
C TRP A 126 -1.25 -3.03 -2.13
N ARG A 127 -2.27 -3.45 -1.36
CA ARG A 127 -3.65 -2.96 -1.47
C ARG A 127 -4.41 -3.12 -0.17
N ASP A 128 -5.16 -2.08 0.15
CA ASP A 128 -6.04 -1.99 1.32
C ASP A 128 -7.36 -2.70 1.05
N GLY A 129 -7.96 -3.18 2.13
CA GLY A 129 -9.24 -3.89 2.14
C GLY A 129 -10.40 -2.92 2.24
N GLU A 130 -11.55 -3.33 1.70
CA GLU A 130 -12.76 -2.50 1.70
C GLU A 130 -13.28 -2.20 3.11
N ARG A 131 -13.12 -3.13 4.05
CA ARG A 131 -13.66 -3.03 5.41
C ARG A 131 -13.16 -1.79 6.17
N THR A 132 -11.90 -1.44 5.98
CA THR A 132 -11.22 -0.37 6.73
C THR A 132 -10.89 0.83 5.86
N MET A 133 -11.38 0.87 4.61
CA MET A 133 -11.06 1.94 3.69
C MET A 133 -11.51 3.32 4.20
N ILE A 134 -10.74 4.35 3.86
CA ILE A 134 -11.13 5.73 4.09
C ILE A 134 -12.37 6.08 3.27
N THR A 135 -13.37 6.68 3.93
CA THR A 135 -14.59 7.21 3.29
C THR A 135 -14.83 8.66 3.73
N ASP A 136 -15.82 9.32 3.11
CA ASP A 136 -16.27 10.65 3.53
C ASP A 136 -16.86 10.69 4.95
N ARG A 137 -17.08 9.52 5.57
CA ARG A 137 -17.59 9.40 6.95
C ARG A 137 -16.50 9.17 7.98
N THR A 138 -15.27 8.88 7.54
CA THR A 138 -14.14 8.59 8.42
C THR A 138 -13.83 9.79 9.30
N LYS A 139 -13.75 9.55 10.62
CA LYS A 139 -13.42 10.58 11.62
C LYS A 139 -12.03 10.40 12.19
N ASN A 140 -11.62 9.14 12.38
CA ASN A 140 -10.33 8.77 12.95
C ASN A 140 -9.54 7.94 11.92
N ALA A 141 -8.56 8.57 11.28
CA ALA A 141 -7.70 7.88 10.31
C ALA A 141 -6.37 7.45 10.93
N PHE A 142 -5.95 6.22 10.64
CA PHE A 142 -4.63 5.69 10.98
C PHE A 142 -3.75 5.70 9.74
N LEU A 143 -2.68 6.50 9.73
CA LEU A 143 -1.75 6.57 8.60
C LEU A 143 -0.58 5.60 8.78
N ILE A 144 -0.21 4.94 7.69
CA ILE A 144 0.88 3.96 7.65
C ILE A 144 1.89 4.40 6.58
N ILE A 145 3.17 4.45 6.95
CA ILE A 145 4.28 4.83 6.06
C ILE A 145 5.42 3.84 6.26
N GLU A 146 5.71 3.01 5.24
CA GLU A 146 6.87 2.11 5.29
C GLU A 146 8.10 2.74 4.64
N ALA A 147 8.99 3.30 5.45
CA ALA A 147 10.31 3.74 5.00
C ALA A 147 11.33 2.60 5.11
N LEU A 148 11.54 1.87 4.01
CA LEU A 148 12.49 0.75 3.97
C LEU A 148 13.88 1.13 3.47
N ASP A 149 14.02 2.29 2.84
CA ASP A 149 15.33 2.77 2.38
C ASP A 149 16.17 3.20 3.59
N THR A 150 17.34 2.59 3.74
CA THR A 150 18.30 2.92 4.80
C THR A 150 19.14 4.15 4.47
N LYS A 151 19.18 4.58 3.20
CA LYS A 151 19.93 5.77 2.78
C LYS A 151 19.26 7.08 3.23
N THR A 152 17.96 7.04 3.52
CA THR A 152 17.17 8.20 3.95
C THR A 152 16.99 8.28 5.47
N GLN A 153 17.62 7.39 6.26
CA GLN A 153 17.59 7.48 7.71
C GLN A 153 18.45 8.66 8.17
N ALA A 154 17.79 9.66 8.77
CA ALA A 154 18.39 10.87 9.33
C ALA A 154 19.36 10.57 10.48
#